data_AF-A0A6J2UNQ7-F1
#
_entry.id   AF-A0A6J2UNQ7-F1
#
_cell.length_a   1.000
_cell.length_b   1.000
_cell.length_c   1.000
_cell.angle_alpha   90.00
_cell.angle_beta   90.00
_cell.angle_gamma   90.00
#
_symmetry.space_group_name_H-M   'P 1'
#
loop_
_entity.id
_entity.type
_entity.pdbx_description
1 polymer ?
#
loop_
_entity_poly.entity_id
_entity_poly.type
_entity_poly.pdbx_seq_one_letter_code
_entity_poly.pdbx_strand_id
1 'polypeptide(L)'
;MDCSPDQEDPLDLSGGALNSCPPAGVSDGVTLAHLLRMKDSMATQCFEMAVNLNMGRNKKFCDAQDAEAHLSKYEEEIEEARVSHFNKTLALKRMQIWNALSEKLTQSDSDDSSEGSLKALAGQNVILCEKTRKVLQESRELQDQITELQKERLELKGLIKKRMQEMSELKRMKENQGELHKQAVERAEEVLEKHQKLAAISQNVLRGLILASKVNWIDDPKLKDIAMGLENLPN
;
A
#
# COMPACT_ATOMS: atom_id res chain seq x y z
N MET A 1 46.97 -59.18 11.09
CA MET A 1 46.52 -59.97 9.93
C MET A 1 45.53 -59.07 9.20
N ASP A 2 45.95 -58.00 8.51
CA ASP A 2 46.96 -57.85 7.45
C ASP A 2 46.35 -58.00 6.04
N CYS A 3 46.75 -57.07 5.18
CA CYS A 3 46.63 -56.98 3.71
C CYS A 3 45.29 -56.58 3.03
N SER A 4 45.28 -55.36 2.46
CA SER A 4 44.73 -55.06 1.12
C SER A 4 45.63 -55.70 0.03
N PRO A 5 45.22 -55.78 -1.26
CA PRO A 5 45.64 -54.72 -2.21
C PRO A 5 44.74 -54.45 -3.46
N ASP A 6 44.99 -53.24 -3.98
CA ASP A 6 44.91 -52.56 -5.30
C ASP A 6 44.43 -53.21 -6.64
N GLN A 7 43.81 -52.34 -7.47
CA GLN A 7 44.23 -51.88 -8.83
C GLN A 7 43.49 -52.25 -10.16
N GLU A 8 43.40 -51.20 -11.01
CA GLU A 8 43.37 -51.07 -12.50
C GLU A 8 42.05 -50.72 -13.26
N ASP A 9 42.18 -49.73 -14.16
CA ASP A 9 41.25 -48.97 -15.04
C ASP A 9 40.87 -49.70 -16.38
N PRO A 10 40.66 -49.05 -17.58
CA PRO A 10 39.69 -48.04 -18.11
C PRO A 10 39.04 -48.45 -19.46
N LEU A 11 38.05 -47.70 -20.01
CA LEU A 11 37.74 -47.53 -21.48
C LEU A 11 36.73 -46.36 -21.67
N ASP A 12 36.60 -45.56 -22.76
CA ASP A 12 37.39 -45.12 -23.92
C ASP A 12 36.48 -44.17 -24.78
N LEU A 13 37.09 -43.33 -25.65
CA LEU A 13 36.57 -42.65 -26.87
C LEU A 13 35.52 -41.52 -26.77
N SER A 14 35.47 -40.50 -27.64
CA SER A 14 36.35 -39.90 -28.68
C SER A 14 35.58 -38.76 -29.38
N GLY A 15 36.29 -37.67 -29.74
CA GLY A 15 36.13 -36.83 -30.95
C GLY A 15 34.88 -35.94 -31.09
N GLY A 16 34.91 -34.78 -31.76
CA GLY A 16 35.96 -34.13 -32.54
C GLY A 16 35.51 -32.72 -32.98
N ALA A 17 36.50 -31.89 -33.31
CA ALA A 17 36.37 -30.51 -33.79
C ALA A 17 35.81 -30.43 -35.21
N LEU A 18 35.36 -29.24 -35.64
CA LEU A 18 35.70 -28.63 -36.94
C LEU A 18 35.20 -27.17 -36.97
N ASN A 19 36.13 -26.24 -37.14
CA ASN A 19 35.91 -24.81 -37.20
C ASN A 19 36.52 -24.32 -38.52
N SER A 20 35.73 -23.69 -39.40
CA SER A 20 36.27 -22.98 -40.57
C SER A 20 35.25 -21.96 -41.09
N CYS A 21 35.69 -20.70 -41.14
CA CYS A 21 34.97 -19.57 -41.70
C CYS A 21 35.83 -18.98 -42.83
N PRO A 22 35.28 -18.60 -43.99
CA PRO A 22 36.01 -17.85 -45.01
C PRO A 22 35.68 -16.34 -44.93
N PRO A 23 36.64 -15.45 -45.25
CA PRO A 23 36.40 -14.00 -45.29
C PRO A 23 36.03 -13.55 -46.71
N ALA A 24 35.18 -12.54 -46.84
CA ALA A 24 35.00 -11.81 -48.08
C ALA A 24 34.63 -10.35 -47.82
N GLY A 25 35.17 -9.47 -48.66
CA GLY A 25 35.24 -8.04 -48.48
C GLY A 25 33.98 -7.23 -48.80
N VAL A 26 33.99 -6.03 -48.25
CA VAL A 26 33.61 -4.72 -48.83
C VAL A 26 32.23 -4.62 -49.52
N SER A 27 31.28 -4.08 -48.73
CA SER A 27 30.34 -2.99 -49.03
C SER A 27 29.73 -2.90 -50.44
N ASP A 28 28.53 -3.48 -50.59
CA ASP A 28 27.55 -3.04 -51.58
C ASP A 28 26.37 -2.33 -50.87
N GLY A 29 25.96 -1.19 -51.40
CA GLY A 29 25.09 -0.22 -50.73
C GLY A 29 23.69 -0.78 -50.43
N VAL A 30 23.17 -0.45 -49.24
CA VAL A 30 21.84 -0.86 -48.78
C VAL A 30 20.75 -0.37 -49.75
N THR A 31 20.21 -1.28 -50.56
CA THR A 31 19.07 -1.03 -51.47
C THR A 31 17.75 -0.99 -50.70
N LEU A 32 16.73 -0.30 -51.22
CA LEU A 32 15.40 -0.17 -50.59
C LEU A 32 14.75 -1.53 -50.23
N ALA A 33 14.95 -2.55 -51.08
CA ALA A 33 14.48 -3.91 -50.82
C ALA A 33 15.22 -4.61 -49.66
N HIS A 34 16.46 -4.20 -49.36
CA HIS A 34 17.20 -4.64 -48.19
C HIS A 34 16.64 -3.99 -46.92
N LEU A 35 16.32 -2.69 -46.97
CA LEU A 35 15.66 -1.99 -45.85
C LEU A 35 14.29 -2.58 -45.51
N LEU A 36 13.47 -2.91 -46.51
CA LEU A 36 12.15 -3.52 -46.29
C LEU A 36 12.27 -4.92 -45.65
N ARG A 37 13.20 -5.75 -46.13
CA ARG A 37 13.48 -7.06 -45.51
C ARG A 37 14.00 -6.93 -44.08
N MET A 38 14.85 -5.94 -43.81
CA MET A 38 15.35 -5.69 -42.46
C MET A 38 14.22 -5.24 -41.53
N LYS A 39 13.32 -4.37 -42.00
CA LYS A 39 12.12 -3.97 -41.25
C LYS A 39 11.21 -5.16 -40.91
N ASP A 40 10.94 -6.04 -41.87
CA ASP A 40 10.10 -7.22 -41.63
C ASP A 40 10.79 -8.25 -40.72
N SER A 41 12.11 -8.41 -40.85
CA SER A 41 12.93 -9.23 -39.95
C SER A 41 12.90 -8.69 -38.52
N MET A 42 13.09 -7.38 -38.34
CA MET A 42 13.01 -6.73 -37.03
C MET A 42 11.62 -6.84 -36.42
N ALA A 43 10.55 -6.69 -37.21
CA ALA A 43 9.19 -6.88 -36.73
C ALA A 43 8.95 -8.31 -36.22
N THR A 44 9.49 -9.29 -36.95
CA THR A 44 9.42 -10.71 -36.56
C THR A 44 10.21 -10.98 -35.29
N GLN A 45 11.45 -10.48 -35.18
CA GLN A 45 12.26 -10.62 -33.97
C GLN A 45 11.62 -9.95 -32.75
N CYS A 46 11.03 -8.77 -32.92
CA CYS A 46 10.28 -8.09 -31.86
C CYS A 46 9.08 -8.92 -31.40
N PHE A 47 8.37 -9.56 -32.33
CA PHE A 47 7.24 -10.42 -32.01
C PHE A 47 7.69 -11.69 -31.27
N GLU A 48 8.71 -12.39 -31.76
CA GLU A 48 9.27 -13.59 -31.11
C GLU A 48 9.79 -13.28 -29.70
N MET A 49 10.49 -12.15 -29.54
CA MET A 49 10.96 -11.69 -28.24
C MET A 49 9.78 -11.39 -27.30
N ALA A 50 8.71 -10.74 -27.78
CA ALA A 50 7.51 -10.50 -26.98
C ALA A 50 6.80 -11.79 -26.55
N VAL A 51 6.72 -12.79 -27.43
CA VAL A 51 6.16 -14.11 -27.13
C VAL A 51 7.03 -14.83 -26.08
N ASN A 52 8.35 -14.86 -26.26
CA ASN A 52 9.28 -15.48 -25.32
C ASN A 52 9.27 -14.82 -23.94
N LEU A 53 9.16 -13.49 -23.87
CA LEU A 53 9.01 -12.76 -22.61
C LEU A 53 7.69 -13.07 -21.88
N ASN A 54 6.62 -13.32 -22.62
CA ASN A 54 5.32 -13.69 -22.05
C ASN A 54 5.28 -15.14 -21.58
N MET A 55 5.88 -16.06 -22.35
CA MET A 55 5.99 -17.47 -21.98
C MET A 55 6.92 -17.67 -20.76
N GLY A 56 8.02 -16.91 -20.69
CA GLY A 56 8.92 -16.89 -19.54
C GLY A 56 8.31 -16.26 -18.29
N ARG A 57 7.37 -15.32 -18.43
CA ARG A 57 6.62 -14.77 -17.28
C ARG A 57 5.69 -15.80 -16.66
N ASN A 58 4.93 -16.54 -17.46
CA ASN A 58 4.00 -17.56 -16.94
C ASN A 58 4.70 -18.72 -16.23
N LYS A 59 5.90 -19.10 -16.67
CA LYS A 59 6.70 -20.15 -16.00
C LYS A 59 7.30 -19.66 -14.67
N LYS A 60 7.74 -18.40 -14.59
CA LYS A 60 8.29 -17.80 -13.36
C LYS A 60 7.27 -17.65 -12.24
N PHE A 61 5.99 -17.44 -12.53
CA PHE A 61 4.95 -17.35 -11.49
C PHE A 61 4.64 -18.72 -10.84
N CYS A 62 4.75 -19.82 -11.59
CA CYS A 62 4.54 -21.16 -11.03
C CYS A 62 5.74 -21.60 -10.15
N ASP A 63 6.97 -21.44 -10.65
CA ASP A 63 8.18 -21.82 -9.88
C ASP A 63 8.40 -20.92 -8.65
N ALA A 64 8.05 -19.63 -8.72
CA ALA A 64 8.23 -18.72 -7.59
C ALA A 64 7.24 -18.97 -6.45
N GLN A 65 5.97 -19.29 -6.77
CA GLN A 65 4.96 -19.58 -5.75
C GLN A 65 5.23 -20.92 -5.05
N ASP A 66 5.65 -21.95 -5.79
CA ASP A 66 6.07 -23.23 -5.22
C ASP A 66 7.36 -23.06 -4.40
N ALA A 67 8.33 -22.28 -4.87
CA ALA A 67 9.54 -21.97 -4.11
C ALA A 67 9.25 -21.19 -2.81
N GLU A 68 8.30 -20.25 -2.82
CA GLU A 68 7.89 -19.50 -1.64
C GLU A 68 7.16 -20.40 -0.62
N ALA A 69 6.30 -21.32 -1.08
CA ALA A 69 5.68 -22.32 -0.23
C ALA A 69 6.71 -23.29 0.39
N HIS A 70 7.71 -23.71 -0.38
CA HIS A 70 8.80 -24.54 0.12
C HIS A 70 9.68 -23.80 1.13
N LEU A 71 10.01 -22.53 0.88
CA LEU A 71 10.76 -21.69 1.82
C LEU A 71 10.02 -21.55 3.15
N SER A 72 8.71 -21.25 3.11
CA SER A 72 7.90 -21.14 4.34
C SER A 72 7.86 -22.46 5.12
N LYS A 73 7.78 -23.61 4.42
CA LYS A 73 7.86 -24.94 5.06
C LYS A 73 9.20 -25.19 5.72
N TYR A 74 10.31 -24.83 5.07
CA TYR A 74 11.65 -24.98 5.66
C TYR A 74 11.88 -24.02 6.83
N GLU A 75 11.34 -22.80 6.79
CA GLU A 75 11.38 -21.87 7.92
C GLU A 75 10.63 -22.43 9.15
N GLU A 76 9.45 -23.02 8.94
CA GLU A 76 8.70 -23.70 9.99
C GLU A 76 9.46 -24.90 10.57
N GLU A 77 10.01 -25.77 9.70
CA GLU A 77 10.81 -26.93 10.12
C GLU A 77 12.08 -26.52 10.89
N ILE A 78 12.75 -25.44 10.47
CA ILE A 78 13.92 -24.89 11.17
C ILE A 78 13.53 -24.35 12.55
N GLU A 79 12.43 -23.61 12.64
CA GLU A 79 11.97 -23.06 13.91
C GLU A 79 11.53 -24.18 14.87
N GLU A 80 10.82 -25.18 14.37
CA GLU A 80 10.44 -26.37 15.14
C GLU A 80 11.68 -27.12 15.65
N ALA A 81 12.67 -27.36 14.77
CA ALA A 81 13.92 -28.01 15.12
C ALA A 81 14.70 -27.20 16.17
N ARG A 82 14.72 -25.86 16.05
CA ARG A 82 15.37 -24.95 17.00
C ARG A 82 14.72 -25.03 18.38
N VAL A 83 13.39 -24.96 18.43
CA VAL A 83 12.62 -25.09 19.68
C VAL A 83 12.83 -26.47 20.31
N SER A 84 12.79 -27.54 19.50
CA SER A 84 13.05 -28.91 19.94
C SER A 84 14.44 -29.08 20.55
N HIS A 85 15.47 -28.55 19.87
CA HIS A 85 16.85 -28.57 20.35
C HIS A 85 17.01 -27.80 21.66
N PHE A 86 16.43 -26.59 21.76
CA PHE A 86 16.47 -25.78 22.97
C PHE A 86 15.81 -26.52 24.15
N ASN A 87 14.62 -27.09 23.93
CA ASN A 87 13.89 -27.83 24.96
C ASN A 87 14.64 -29.08 25.44
N LYS A 88 15.20 -29.86 24.51
CA LYS A 88 16.04 -31.03 24.84
C LYS A 88 17.28 -30.62 25.64
N THR A 89 17.95 -29.55 25.22
CA THR A 89 19.13 -29.02 25.93
C THR A 89 18.77 -28.54 27.33
N LEU A 90 17.65 -27.82 27.48
CA LEU A 90 17.17 -27.35 28.78
C LEU A 90 16.82 -28.52 29.71
N ALA A 91 16.14 -29.54 29.21
CA ALA A 91 15.83 -30.76 29.96
C ALA A 91 17.11 -31.48 30.42
N LEU A 92 18.09 -31.64 29.52
CA LEU A 92 19.39 -32.24 29.86
C LEU A 92 20.12 -31.41 30.93
N LYS A 93 20.18 -30.09 30.79
CA LYS A 93 20.82 -29.21 31.78
C LYS A 93 20.16 -29.31 33.15
N ARG A 94 18.82 -29.35 33.21
CA ARG A 94 18.07 -29.55 34.45
C ARG A 94 18.40 -30.91 35.08
N MET A 95 18.46 -31.96 34.28
CA MET A 95 18.83 -33.31 34.75
C MET A 95 20.28 -33.35 35.27
N GLN A 96 21.22 -32.72 34.58
CA GLN A 96 22.63 -32.61 35.02
C GLN A 96 22.75 -31.86 36.34
N ILE A 97 22.06 -30.72 36.48
CA ILE A 97 22.03 -29.96 37.74
C ILE A 97 21.42 -30.79 38.85
N TRP A 98 20.29 -31.46 38.59
CA TRP A 98 19.65 -32.32 39.58
C TRP A 98 20.56 -33.48 40.01
N ASN A 99 21.23 -34.13 39.07
CA ASN A 99 22.18 -35.20 39.38
C ASN A 99 23.34 -34.70 40.24
N ALA A 100 23.96 -33.56 39.87
CA ALA A 100 25.02 -32.94 40.66
C ALA A 100 24.56 -32.56 42.08
N LEU A 101 23.33 -32.03 42.22
CA LEU A 101 22.72 -31.74 43.52
C LEU A 101 22.46 -33.01 44.33
N SER A 102 21.94 -34.06 43.70
CA SER A 102 21.67 -35.35 44.34
C SER A 102 22.96 -36.01 44.82
N GLU A 103 24.01 -36.02 44.00
CA GLU A 103 25.34 -36.54 44.39
C GLU A 103 25.90 -35.77 45.59
N LYS A 104 25.80 -34.43 45.56
CA LYS A 104 26.22 -33.59 46.69
C LYS A 104 25.43 -33.93 47.94
N LEU A 105 24.10 -34.07 47.85
CA LEU A 105 23.25 -34.44 48.99
C LEU A 105 23.65 -35.81 49.57
N THR A 106 23.88 -36.82 48.73
CA THR A 106 24.31 -38.16 49.21
C THR A 106 25.72 -38.19 49.82
N GLN A 107 26.61 -37.28 49.40
CA GLN A 107 27.94 -37.10 50.02
C GLN A 107 27.88 -36.25 51.30
N SER A 108 26.76 -35.58 51.56
CA SER A 108 26.55 -34.66 52.70
C SER A 108 26.05 -35.37 53.96
N ASP A 109 25.40 -36.51 53.83
CA ASP A 109 24.90 -37.30 54.98
C ASP A 109 26.04 -37.84 55.88
N SER A 110 27.31 -37.66 55.48
CA SER A 110 28.50 -37.94 56.29
C SER A 110 29.17 -36.71 56.93
N ASP A 111 28.74 -35.47 56.64
CA ASP A 111 29.37 -34.22 57.12
C ASP A 111 28.34 -33.11 57.46
N ASP A 112 28.21 -32.77 58.76
CA ASP A 112 27.29 -31.74 59.31
C ASP A 112 27.43 -30.33 58.68
N SER A 113 28.56 -30.01 58.02
CA SER A 113 28.77 -28.68 57.42
C SER A 113 27.99 -28.45 56.11
N SER A 114 27.48 -29.52 55.49
CA SER A 114 26.84 -29.45 54.17
C SER A 114 25.35 -29.08 54.23
N GLU A 115 24.67 -29.36 55.34
CA GLU A 115 23.27 -28.94 55.57
C GLU A 115 23.10 -27.42 55.45
N GLY A 116 24.07 -26.65 56.00
CA GLY A 116 24.08 -25.20 55.95
C GLY A 116 24.20 -24.64 54.52
N SER A 117 25.02 -25.28 53.68
CA SER A 117 25.21 -24.89 52.26
C SER A 117 23.95 -25.14 51.43
N LEU A 118 23.29 -26.28 51.64
CA LEU A 118 22.07 -26.63 50.92
C LEU A 118 20.88 -25.74 51.33
N LYS A 119 20.78 -25.39 52.62
CA LYS A 119 19.79 -24.43 53.12
C LYS A 119 20.02 -23.02 52.58
N ALA A 120 21.28 -22.59 52.45
CA ALA A 120 21.61 -21.32 51.82
C ALA A 120 21.25 -21.30 50.33
N LEU A 121 21.53 -22.39 49.59
CA LEU A 121 21.15 -22.53 48.18
C LEU A 121 19.62 -22.54 48.00
N ALA A 122 18.89 -23.25 48.85
CA ALA A 122 17.42 -23.26 48.85
C ALA A 122 16.86 -21.85 49.12
N GLY A 123 17.42 -21.12 50.07
CA GLY A 123 17.06 -19.72 50.34
C GLY A 123 17.32 -18.81 49.13
N GLN A 124 18.47 -18.95 48.48
CA GLN A 124 18.77 -18.22 47.24
C GLN A 124 17.79 -18.57 46.12
N ASN A 125 17.40 -19.83 45.98
CA ASN A 125 16.43 -20.28 44.98
C ASN A 125 15.05 -19.66 45.21
N VAL A 126 14.58 -19.62 46.46
CA VAL A 126 13.32 -18.95 46.84
C VAL A 126 13.37 -17.46 46.46
N ILE A 127 14.46 -16.76 46.78
CA ILE A 127 14.63 -15.34 46.41
C ILE A 127 14.62 -15.15 44.90
N LEU A 128 15.28 -16.03 44.14
CA LEU A 128 15.28 -15.97 42.68
C LEU A 128 13.88 -16.24 42.12
N CYS A 129 13.18 -17.25 42.61
CA CYS A 129 11.79 -17.54 42.22
C CYS A 129 10.86 -16.37 42.51
N GLU A 130 11.02 -15.68 43.63
CA GLU A 130 10.25 -14.49 43.96
C GLU A 130 10.52 -13.34 42.99
N LYS A 131 11.80 -13.08 42.67
CA LYS A 131 12.20 -12.08 41.66
C LYS A 131 11.64 -12.43 40.28
N THR A 132 11.76 -13.68 39.85
CA THR A 132 11.22 -14.16 38.58
C THR A 132 9.70 -14.00 38.53
N ARG A 133 9.00 -14.36 39.60
CA ARG A 133 7.54 -14.18 39.70
C ARG A 133 7.16 -12.70 39.59
N LYS A 134 7.90 -11.80 40.24
CA LYS A 134 7.66 -10.35 40.16
C LYS A 134 7.81 -9.84 38.73
N VAL A 135 8.89 -10.18 38.04
CA VAL A 135 9.11 -9.79 36.63
C VAL A 135 8.02 -10.36 35.71
N LEU A 136 7.60 -11.61 35.92
CA LEU A 136 6.51 -12.21 35.15
C LEU A 136 5.17 -11.51 35.39
N GLN A 137 4.90 -11.08 36.63
CA GLN A 137 3.69 -10.34 36.96
C GLN A 137 3.68 -8.96 36.28
N GLU A 138 4.78 -8.21 36.39
CA GLU A 138 4.95 -6.91 35.73
C GLU A 138 4.82 -7.04 34.20
N SER A 139 5.39 -8.10 33.61
CA SER A 139 5.25 -8.36 32.17
C SER A 139 3.81 -8.63 31.75
N ARG A 140 3.03 -9.34 32.57
CA ARG A 140 1.59 -9.57 32.30
C ARG A 140 0.80 -8.28 32.38
N GLU A 141 1.03 -7.48 33.43
CA GLU A 141 0.36 -6.18 33.59
C GLU A 141 0.66 -5.23 32.43
N LEU A 142 1.92 -5.17 31.97
CA LEU A 142 2.28 -4.38 30.79
C LEU A 142 1.62 -4.93 29.52
N GLN A 143 1.53 -6.25 29.37
CA GLN A 143 0.86 -6.85 28.22
C GLN A 143 -0.63 -6.52 28.20
N ASP A 144 -1.31 -6.59 29.36
CA ASP A 144 -2.71 -6.20 29.50
C ASP A 144 -2.91 -4.72 29.14
N GLN A 145 -2.04 -3.82 29.62
CA GLN A 145 -2.06 -2.41 29.25
C GLN A 145 -1.88 -2.18 27.75
N ILE A 146 -0.96 -2.91 27.10
CA ILE A 146 -0.77 -2.84 25.65
C ILE A 146 -2.06 -3.27 24.93
N THR A 147 -2.70 -4.33 25.38
CA THR A 147 -3.95 -4.80 24.75
C THR A 147 -5.09 -3.80 24.89
N GLU A 148 -5.23 -3.15 26.04
CA GLU A 148 -6.25 -2.10 26.23
C GLU A 148 -5.96 -0.89 25.34
N LEU A 149 -4.70 -0.41 25.30
CA LEU A 149 -4.31 0.68 24.41
C LEU A 149 -4.56 0.35 22.92
N GLN A 150 -4.34 -0.89 22.51
CA GLN A 150 -4.64 -1.33 21.14
C GLN A 150 -6.14 -1.28 20.84
N LYS A 151 -6.98 -1.65 21.81
CA LYS A 151 -8.44 -1.56 21.71
C LYS A 151 -8.90 -0.11 21.62
N GLU A 152 -8.45 0.76 22.51
CA GLU A 152 -8.74 2.21 22.46
C GLU A 152 -8.31 2.83 21.13
N ARG A 153 -7.12 2.47 20.63
CA ARG A 153 -6.63 2.92 19.32
C ARG A 153 -7.56 2.49 18.19
N LEU A 154 -8.09 1.27 18.23
CA LEU A 154 -8.99 0.75 17.20
C LEU A 154 -10.34 1.50 17.23
N GLU A 155 -10.88 1.75 18.41
CA GLU A 155 -12.11 2.53 18.61
C GLU A 155 -11.96 3.96 18.08
N LEU A 156 -10.86 4.64 18.43
CA LEU A 156 -10.53 5.97 17.91
C LEU A 156 -10.39 5.97 16.39
N LYS A 157 -9.75 4.96 15.80
CA LYS A 157 -9.66 4.82 14.34
C LYS A 157 -11.04 4.69 13.69
N GLY A 158 -11.95 3.95 14.33
CA GLY A 158 -13.35 3.85 13.92
C GLY A 158 -14.07 5.21 13.96
N LEU A 159 -13.92 5.96 15.06
CA LEU A 159 -14.48 7.29 15.22
C LEU A 159 -13.95 8.29 14.18
N ILE A 160 -12.64 8.30 13.93
CA ILE A 160 -12.02 9.16 12.91
C ILE A 160 -12.60 8.86 11.53
N LYS A 161 -12.73 7.57 11.16
CA LYS A 161 -13.32 7.17 9.89
C LYS A 161 -14.77 7.65 9.76
N LYS A 162 -15.57 7.51 10.81
CA LYS A 162 -16.96 7.99 10.84
C LYS A 162 -17.04 9.50 10.67
N ARG A 163 -16.23 10.26 11.42
CA ARG A 163 -16.16 11.73 11.30
C ARG A 163 -15.71 12.19 9.91
N MET A 164 -14.76 11.49 9.30
CA MET A 164 -14.32 11.77 7.93
C MET A 164 -15.45 11.54 6.92
N GLN A 165 -16.26 10.51 7.11
CA GLN A 165 -17.44 10.26 6.27
C GLN A 165 -18.48 11.37 6.45
N GLU A 166 -18.85 11.71 7.70
CA GLU A 166 -19.77 12.82 8.01
C GLU A 166 -19.32 14.13 7.37
N MET A 167 -18.02 14.45 7.45
CA MET A 167 -17.45 15.66 6.86
C MET A 167 -17.54 15.67 5.32
N SER A 168 -17.33 14.51 4.69
CA SER A 168 -17.44 14.36 3.23
C SER A 168 -18.89 14.53 2.77
N GLU A 169 -19.84 13.97 3.51
CA GLU A 169 -21.28 14.10 3.23
C GLU A 169 -21.75 15.55 3.38
N LEU A 170 -21.33 16.24 4.45
CA LEU A 170 -21.62 17.66 4.66
C LEU A 170 -21.04 18.54 3.56
N LYS A 171 -19.81 18.25 3.11
CA LYS A 171 -19.18 18.97 2.00
C LYS A 171 -20.00 18.84 0.71
N ARG A 172 -20.42 17.61 0.37
CA ARG A 172 -21.27 17.35 -0.80
C ARG A 172 -22.62 18.07 -0.70
N MET A 173 -23.25 18.06 0.47
CA MET A 173 -24.51 18.79 0.67
C MET A 173 -24.34 20.29 0.46
N LYS A 174 -23.24 20.87 0.96
CA LYS A 174 -22.94 22.30 0.80
C LYS A 174 -22.70 22.67 -0.67
N GLU A 175 -21.96 21.83 -1.41
CA GLU A 175 -21.73 22.02 -2.85
C GLU A 175 -23.07 22.00 -3.62
N ASN A 176 -23.91 20.98 -3.39
CA ASN A 176 -25.23 20.89 -4.00
C ASN A 176 -26.13 22.10 -3.67
N GLN A 177 -26.13 22.57 -2.42
CA GLN A 177 -26.87 23.77 -2.03
C GLN A 177 -26.34 25.02 -2.75
N GLY A 178 -25.02 25.14 -2.91
CA GLY A 178 -24.39 26.22 -3.66
C GLY A 178 -24.81 26.23 -5.14
N GLU A 179 -24.85 25.06 -5.77
CA GLU A 179 -25.33 24.91 -7.15
C GLU A 179 -26.81 25.27 -7.30
N LEU A 180 -27.66 24.79 -6.39
CA LEU A 180 -29.09 25.13 -6.38
C LEU A 180 -29.31 26.64 -6.20
N HIS A 181 -28.53 27.27 -5.31
CA HIS A 181 -28.61 28.70 -5.10
C HIS A 181 -28.17 29.48 -6.35
N LYS A 182 -27.06 29.07 -6.97
CA LYS A 182 -26.56 29.67 -8.22
C LYS A 182 -27.61 29.58 -9.33
N GLN A 183 -28.23 28.41 -9.52
CA GLN A 183 -29.27 28.20 -10.52
C GLN A 183 -30.55 29.01 -10.23
N ALA A 184 -30.86 29.24 -8.95
CA ALA A 184 -31.98 30.11 -8.57
C ALA A 184 -31.71 31.58 -8.91
N VAL A 185 -30.48 32.06 -8.65
CA VAL A 185 -30.05 33.42 -8.99
C VAL A 185 -30.05 33.63 -10.51
N GLU A 186 -29.45 32.72 -11.28
CA GLU A 186 -29.41 32.80 -12.74
C GLU A 186 -30.82 32.88 -13.36
N ARG A 187 -31.76 32.07 -12.87
CA ARG A 187 -33.16 32.15 -13.31
C ARG A 187 -33.83 33.49 -12.94
N ALA A 188 -33.51 34.05 -11.78
CA ALA A 188 -34.05 35.34 -11.38
C ALA A 188 -33.49 36.47 -12.25
N GLU A 189 -32.20 36.42 -12.58
CA GLU A 189 -31.53 37.36 -13.48
C GLU A 189 -32.11 37.30 -14.90
N GLU A 190 -32.34 36.10 -15.46
CA GLU A 190 -32.98 35.94 -16.78
C GLU A 190 -34.39 36.56 -16.83
N VAL A 191 -35.17 36.37 -15.77
CA VAL A 191 -36.53 36.93 -15.67
C VAL A 191 -36.47 38.44 -15.56
N LEU A 192 -35.55 38.97 -14.74
CA LEU A 192 -35.35 40.40 -14.60
C LEU A 192 -34.93 41.04 -15.93
N GLU A 193 -34.00 40.42 -16.65
CA GLU A 193 -33.52 40.92 -17.95
C GLU A 193 -34.65 40.96 -19.00
N LYS A 194 -35.52 39.93 -19.03
CA LYS A 194 -36.72 39.92 -19.89
C LYS A 194 -37.66 41.08 -19.57
N HIS A 195 -37.92 41.34 -18.29
CA HIS A 195 -38.77 42.45 -17.87
C HIS A 195 -38.13 43.82 -18.15
N GLN A 196 -36.83 43.97 -17.93
CA GLN A 196 -36.08 45.19 -18.29
C GLN A 196 -36.16 45.48 -19.79
N LYS A 197 -35.95 44.47 -20.65
CA LYS A 197 -36.09 44.60 -22.11
C LYS A 197 -37.50 45.01 -22.52
N LEU A 198 -38.54 44.39 -21.93
CA LEU A 198 -39.92 44.73 -22.22
C LEU A 198 -40.27 46.17 -21.78
N ALA A 199 -39.79 46.59 -20.61
CA ALA A 199 -39.96 47.95 -20.13
C ALA A 199 -39.29 48.96 -21.07
N ALA A 200 -38.05 48.70 -21.51
CA ALA A 200 -37.33 49.54 -22.46
C ALA A 200 -38.06 49.66 -23.81
N ILE A 201 -38.56 48.56 -24.36
CA ILE A 201 -39.34 48.58 -25.61
C ILE A 201 -40.62 49.40 -25.41
N SER A 202 -41.34 49.17 -24.31
CA SER A 202 -42.59 49.89 -24.01
C SER A 202 -42.37 51.39 -23.86
N GLN A 203 -41.30 51.78 -23.16
CA GLN A 203 -40.84 53.17 -23.00
C GLN A 203 -40.52 53.81 -24.36
N ASN A 204 -39.80 53.11 -25.24
CA ASN A 204 -39.47 53.59 -26.58
C ASN A 204 -40.72 53.77 -27.47
N VAL A 205 -41.67 52.82 -27.42
CA VAL A 205 -42.94 52.92 -28.16
C VAL A 205 -43.77 54.09 -27.67
N LEU A 206 -43.91 54.26 -26.35
CA LEU A 206 -44.69 55.34 -25.75
C LEU A 206 -44.10 56.71 -26.10
N ARG A 207 -42.77 56.84 -26.06
CA ARG A 207 -42.06 58.03 -26.53
C ARG A 207 -42.35 58.32 -28.00
N GLY A 208 -42.24 57.32 -28.87
CA GLY A 208 -42.53 57.45 -30.30
C GLY A 208 -43.96 57.92 -30.57
N LEU A 209 -44.93 57.41 -29.82
CA LEU A 209 -46.33 57.83 -29.90
C LEU A 209 -46.55 59.28 -29.43
N ILE A 210 -45.94 59.69 -28.32
CA ILE A 210 -46.04 61.08 -27.83
C ILE A 210 -45.45 62.05 -28.86
N LEU A 211 -44.28 61.75 -29.42
CA LEU A 211 -43.62 62.58 -30.43
C LEU A 211 -44.42 62.66 -31.74
N ALA A 212 -45.07 61.56 -32.14
CA ALA A 212 -45.89 61.51 -33.36
C ALA A 212 -47.29 62.11 -33.16
N SER A 213 -47.79 62.15 -31.93
CA SER A 213 -49.05 62.81 -31.59
C SER A 213 -48.89 64.32 -31.80
N LYS A 214 -49.79 64.94 -32.58
CA LYS A 214 -49.79 66.40 -32.85
C LYS A 214 -50.20 67.25 -31.62
N VAL A 215 -49.96 66.76 -30.41
CA VAL A 215 -50.21 67.45 -29.15
C VAL A 215 -48.96 68.31 -28.85
N ASN A 216 -49.12 69.56 -28.41
CA ASN A 216 -47.99 70.43 -28.01
C ASN A 216 -47.40 69.99 -26.66
N TRP A 217 -46.72 68.84 -26.66
CA TRP A 217 -46.08 68.24 -25.48
C TRP A 217 -44.90 69.07 -24.95
N ILE A 218 -44.38 70.01 -25.75
CA ILE A 218 -43.30 70.93 -25.36
C ILE A 218 -43.78 72.05 -24.43
N ASP A 219 -45.05 72.45 -24.59
CA ASP A 219 -45.67 73.56 -23.85
C ASP A 219 -46.41 73.08 -22.60
N ASP A 220 -46.79 71.80 -22.54
CA ASP A 220 -47.34 71.18 -21.33
C ASP A 220 -46.20 70.63 -20.45
N PRO A 221 -45.93 71.26 -19.29
CA PRO A 221 -44.84 70.85 -18.41
C PRO A 221 -44.97 69.42 -17.89
N LYS A 222 -46.19 68.86 -17.77
CA LYS A 222 -46.39 67.48 -17.32
C LYS A 222 -46.05 66.48 -18.42
N LEU A 223 -46.44 66.76 -19.66
CA LEU A 223 -46.10 65.92 -20.80
C LEU A 223 -44.60 65.99 -21.12
N LYS A 224 -43.99 67.17 -21.00
CA LYS A 224 -42.54 67.36 -21.16
C LYS A 224 -41.75 66.51 -20.16
N ASP A 225 -42.16 66.52 -18.89
CA ASP A 225 -41.50 65.76 -17.83
C ASP A 225 -41.62 64.25 -18.07
N ILE A 226 -42.80 63.78 -18.51
CA ILE A 226 -43.01 62.37 -18.91
C ILE A 226 -42.14 62.02 -20.13
N ALA A 227 -42.10 62.86 -21.17
CA ALA A 227 -41.33 62.60 -22.37
C ALA A 227 -39.80 62.59 -22.12
N MET A 228 -39.30 63.46 -21.24
CA MET A 228 -37.88 63.49 -20.86
C MET A 228 -37.52 62.40 -19.83
N GLY A 229 -38.44 62.06 -18.91
CA GLY A 229 -38.27 60.94 -17.97
C GLY A 229 -38.11 59.59 -18.67
N LEU A 230 -38.69 59.45 -19.86
CA LEU A 230 -38.55 58.29 -20.74
C LEU A 230 -37.17 58.22 -21.46
N GLU A 231 -36.23 59.15 -21.24
CA GLU A 231 -34.87 59.09 -21.81
C GLU A 231 -33.89 58.26 -20.96
N ASN A 232 -34.14 58.14 -19.66
CA ASN A 232 -33.27 57.40 -18.76
C ASN A 232 -33.72 55.94 -18.70
N LEU A 233 -32.89 55.03 -19.22
CA LEU A 233 -33.03 53.60 -18.93
C LEU A 233 -32.67 53.38 -17.46
N PRO A 234 -33.52 52.73 -16.65
CA PRO A 234 -33.09 52.29 -15.33
C PRO A 234 -32.01 51.21 -15.53
N ASN A 235 -30.78 51.51 -15.09
CA ASN A 235 -29.69 50.53 -14.96
C ASN A 235 -30.07 49.45 -13.95
#